data_AF-A0A741U3X7-F1
#
_entry.id   AF-A0A741U3X7-F1
#
_cell.length_a   1.000
_cell.length_b   1.000
_cell.length_c   1.000
_cell.angle_alpha   90.00
_cell.angle_beta   90.00
_cell.angle_gamma   90.00
#
_symmetry.space_group_name_H-M   'P 1'
#
loop_
_entity.id
_entity.type
_entity.pdbx_description
1 polymer ?
#
loop_
_entity_poly.entity_id
_entity_poly.type
_entity_poly.pdbx_seq_one_letter_code
_entity_poly.pdbx_strand_id
1 'polypeptide(L)' 'MADNYTLASFIIPCTQEQAKMAQEAITFVTEAEIAEGERLLDKPLADCSLTEKLILSIIENHPEYDPSEPS' A
#
# COMPACT_ATOMS: atom_id res chain seq x y z
N MET A 1 17.38 -5.62 24.84
CA MET A 1 16.26 -6.57 24.67
C MET A 1 15.13 -5.78 24.05
N ALA A 2 14.59 -6.21 22.92
CA ALA A 2 13.46 -5.51 22.28
C ALA A 2 12.19 -5.79 23.08
N ASP A 3 11.47 -4.73 23.46
CA ASP A 3 10.20 -4.85 24.17
C ASP A 3 9.12 -5.36 23.21
N ASN A 4 8.87 -6.67 23.25
CA ASN A 4 7.87 -7.35 22.41
C ASN A 4 6.41 -6.96 22.76
N TYR A 5 6.19 -6.05 23.70
CA TYR A 5 4.86 -5.63 24.16
C TYR A 5 4.33 -4.36 23.46
N THR A 6 5.13 -3.72 22.60
CA THR A 6 4.75 -2.48 21.90
C THR A 6 4.53 -2.67 20.39
N LEU A 7 4.81 -3.85 19.86
CA LEU A 7 4.60 -4.20 18.45
C LEU A 7 3.76 -5.47 18.39
N ALA A 8 2.45 -5.32 18.21
CA ALA A 8 1.59 -6.45 17.88
C ALA A 8 2.01 -6.99 16.51
N SER A 9 2.65 -8.15 16.49
CA SER A 9 2.94 -8.89 15.27
C SER A 9 2.03 -10.09 15.20
N PHE A 10 1.24 -10.18 14.13
CA PHE A 10 0.32 -11.28 13.88
C PHE A 10 0.67 -11.92 12.54
N ILE A 11 0.66 -13.25 12.52
CA ILE A 11 0.86 -14.02 11.30
C ILE A 11 -0.47 -14.06 10.56
N ILE A 12 -0.54 -13.46 9.38
CA ILE A 12 -1.66 -13.64 8.45
C ILE A 12 -1.26 -14.79 7.51
N PRO A 13 -1.92 -15.96 7.57
CA PRO A 13 -1.69 -17.00 6.59
C PRO A 13 -2.03 -16.48 5.20
N CYS A 14 -1.09 -16.60 4.28
CA CYS A 14 -1.25 -16.17 2.89
C CYS A 14 -0.47 -17.11 1.96
N THR A 15 -0.83 -17.11 0.67
CA THR A 15 -0.03 -17.81 -0.34
C THR A 15 1.27 -17.04 -0.63
N GLN A 16 2.21 -17.69 -1.29
CA GLN A 16 3.47 -17.04 -1.69
C GLN A 16 3.22 -15.85 -2.63
N GLU A 17 2.23 -15.96 -3.52
CA GLU A 17 1.83 -14.90 -4.44
C GLU A 17 1.25 -13.70 -3.71
N GLN A 18 0.41 -13.95 -2.68
CA GLN A 18 -0.14 -12.89 -1.84
C GLN A 18 0.96 -12.18 -1.04
N ALA A 19 1.91 -12.93 -0.48
CA ALA A 19 3.05 -12.36 0.24
C ALA A 19 3.92 -11.48 -0.67
N LYS A 20 4.18 -11.94 -1.91
CA LYS A 20 4.93 -11.18 -2.92
C LYS A 20 4.21 -9.89 -3.30
N MET A 21 2.90 -9.95 -3.53
CA MET A 21 2.07 -8.80 -3.84
C MET A 21 2.07 -7.77 -2.70
N ALA A 22 1.97 -8.22 -1.45
CA ALA A 22 2.05 -7.35 -0.29
C ALA A 22 3.42 -6.66 -0.18
N GLN A 23 4.51 -7.40 -0.42
CA GLN A 23 5.85 -6.81 -0.47
C GLN A 23 5.98 -5.77 -1.58
N GLU A 24 5.51 -6.06 -2.80
CA GLU A 24 5.53 -5.11 -3.91
C GLU A 24 4.74 -3.85 -3.57
N ALA A 25 3.56 -3.98 -2.95
CA ALA A 25 2.74 -2.85 -2.54
C ALA A 25 3.42 -2.00 -1.46
N ILE A 26 4.03 -2.64 -0.45
CA ILE A 26 4.77 -1.96 0.62
C ILE A 26 5.99 -1.21 0.05
N THR A 27 6.77 -1.85 -0.83
CA THR A 27 7.90 -1.22 -1.48
C THR A 27 7.46 0.00 -2.27
N PHE A 28 6.37 -0.11 -3.04
CA PHE A 28 5.84 1.04 -3.79
C PHE A 28 5.50 2.21 -2.88
N VAL A 29 4.67 2.02 -1.84
CA VAL A 29 4.26 3.15 -0.97
C VAL A 29 5.40 3.73 -0.13
N THR A 30 6.53 3.01 -0.01
CA THR A 30 7.70 3.45 0.77
C THR A 30 8.75 4.14 -0.10
N GLU A 31 8.93 3.69 -1.34
CA GLU A 31 10.09 4.04 -2.17
C GLU A 31 9.71 4.72 -3.50
N ALA A 32 8.46 4.62 -3.96
CA ALA A 32 8.06 5.21 -5.22
C ALA A 32 8.13 6.74 -5.17
N GLU A 33 8.41 7.33 -6.33
CA GLU A 33 8.36 8.79 -6.48
C GLU A 33 6.91 9.28 -6.34
N ILE A 34 6.71 10.49 -5.80
CA ILE A 34 5.38 11.09 -5.65
C ILE A 34 4.61 11.09 -6.99
N ALA A 35 5.30 11.40 -8.09
CA ALA A 35 4.72 11.39 -9.44
C ALA A 35 4.27 10.00 -9.92
N GLU A 36 4.80 8.90 -9.37
CA GLU A 36 4.28 7.55 -9.63
C GLU A 36 3.01 7.28 -8.83
N GLY A 37 2.97 7.72 -7.57
CA GLY A 37 1.77 7.68 -6.74
C GLY A 37 0.60 8.45 -7.35
N GLU A 38 0.84 9.69 -7.79
CA GLU A 38 -0.17 10.53 -8.46
C GLU A 38 -0.69 9.89 -9.75
N ARG A 39 0.21 9.38 -10.59
CA ARG A 39 -0.18 8.67 -11.82
C ARG A 39 -1.05 7.45 -11.53
N LEU A 40 -0.82 6.77 -10.42
CA LEU A 40 -1.62 5.63 -10.01
C LEU A 40 -2.99 6.06 -9.47
N LEU A 41 -3.07 7.17 -8.73
CA LEU A 41 -4.33 7.74 -8.23
C LEU A 41 -5.23 8.23 -9.39
N ASP A 42 -4.64 8.75 -10.46
CA ASP A 42 -5.37 9.18 -11.66
C ASP A 42 -5.82 8.02 -12.56
N LYS A 43 -5.29 6.80 -12.33
CA LYS A 43 -5.58 5.63 -13.17
C LYS A 43 -6.98 5.09 -12.87
N PRO A 44 -7.82 4.82 -13.88
CA PRO A 44 -9.13 4.20 -13.66
C PRO A 44 -9.01 2.84 -12.96
N LEU A 45 -9.80 2.61 -11.91
CA LEU A 45 -9.79 1.34 -11.16
C LEU A 45 -10.03 0.09 -12.01
N ALA A 46 -10.75 0.23 -13.13
CA ALA A 46 -10.98 -0.85 -14.09
C ALA A 46 -9.67 -1.32 -14.76
N ASP A 47 -8.71 -0.41 -14.92
CA ASP A 47 -7.43 -0.65 -15.58
C ASP A 47 -6.32 -1.00 -14.57
N CYS A 48 -6.61 -0.92 -13.27
CA CYS A 48 -5.68 -1.29 -12.21
C CYS A 48 -5.58 -2.80 -12.03
N SER A 49 -4.34 -3.29 -12.01
CA SER A 49 -3.97 -4.63 -11.55
C SER A 49 -4.33 -4.85 -10.08
N LEU A 50 -4.26 -6.09 -9.62
CA LEU A 50 -4.58 -6.42 -8.24
C LEU A 50 -3.56 -5.79 -7.25
N THR A 51 -2.27 -5.75 -7.61
CA THR A 51 -1.24 -5.07 -6.82
C THR A 51 -1.49 -3.57 -6.74
N GLU A 52 -1.83 -2.93 -7.87
CA GLU A 52 -2.19 -1.50 -7.92
C GLU A 52 -3.41 -1.18 -7.05
N LYS A 53 -4.42 -2.05 -7.04
CA LYS A 53 -5.57 -1.91 -6.14
C LYS A 53 -5.20 -2.04 -4.67
N LEU A 54 -4.25 -2.92 -4.34
CA LEU A 54 -3.72 -3.02 -2.98
C LEU A 54 -2.96 -1.76 -2.58
N ILE A 55 -2.12 -1.22 -3.47
CA ILE A 55 -1.39 0.04 -3.26
C ILE A 55 -2.37 1.19 -3.01
N LEU A 56 -3.37 1.36 -3.88
CA LEU A 56 -4.41 2.38 -3.73
C LEU A 56 -5.13 2.25 -2.39
N SER A 57 -5.51 1.02 -2.01
CA SER A 57 -6.12 0.76 -0.71
C SER A 57 -5.20 1.15 0.46
N ILE A 58 -3.89 0.95 0.37
CA ILE A 58 -2.95 1.36 1.43
C ILE A 58 -2.90 2.88 1.53
N ILE A 59 -2.79 3.59 0.39
CA ILE A 59 -2.75 5.05 0.33
C ILE A 59 -4.05 5.65 0.88
N GLU A 60 -5.20 5.19 0.40
CA GLU A 60 -6.53 5.70 0.78
C GLU A 60 -6.86 5.48 2.26
N ASN A 61 -6.25 4.48 2.91
CA ASN A 61 -6.43 4.20 4.34
C ASN A 61 -5.36 4.89 5.21
N HIS A 62 -4.42 5.63 4.62
CA HIS A 62 -3.43 6.37 5.39
C HIS A 62 -4.09 7.55 6.14
N PRO A 63 -3.81 7.78 7.44
CA PRO A 63 -4.48 8.81 8.22
C PRO A 63 -4.34 10.25 7.68
N GLU A 64 -3.27 10.49 6.92
CA GLU A 64 -2.97 11.80 6.32
C GLU A 64 -3.47 11.93 4.88
N TYR A 65 -4.08 10.87 4.32
CA TYR A 65 -4.66 10.94 2.99
C TYR A 65 -5.95 11.77 3.02
N ASP A 66 -5.95 12.91 2.31
CA ASP A 66 -7.14 13.73 2.08
C ASP A 66 -7.52 13.69 0.60
N PRO A 67 -8.65 13.04 0.22
CA PRO A 67 -9.12 13.01 -1.17
C PRO A 67 -9.62 14.37 -1.67
N SER A 68 -9.72 15.37 -0.78
CA SER A 68 -10.22 16.73 -1.06
C SER A 68 -9.10 17.71 -1.38
N GLU A 69 -7.88 17.44 -0.92
CA GLU A 69 -6.69 18.21 -1.27
C GLU A 69 -6.05 17.60 -2.51
N PRO A 70 -5.95 18.33 -3.63
CA PRO A 70 -5.16 17.86 -4.75
C PRO A 70 -3.70 17.77 -4.30
N SER A 71 -3.09 16.61 -4.53
CA SER A 71 -1.65 16.37 -4.32
C SER A 71 -0.81 17.28 -5.22
#